data_AF-A0A485AAV7-F1
#
_entry.id   AF-A0A485AAV7-F1
#
_cell.length_a   1.000
_cell.length_b   1.000
_cell.length_c   1.000
_cell.angle_alpha   90.00
_cell.angle_beta   90.00
_cell.angle_gamma   90.00
#
_symmetry.space_group_name_H-M   'P 1'
#
loop_
_entity.id
_entity.type
_entity.pdbx_description
1 polymer ?
#
loop_
_entity_poly.entity_id
_entity_poly.type
_entity_poly.pdbx_seq_one_letter_code
_entity_poly.pdbx_strand_id
1 'polypeptide(L)'
;MKNRTLGSILIVAGTTIGAGMLAMPLASAGVGFGVTFCLLIALWALMCYTALLLLEVYQHVPADMGLGSLAARYLGRYGQWVTGLCMLFLMYALTAAYISGAGELLASSLNQWLDWSLPPAGGVLLFTAIGGAVVCLGTSLVDLFNRFLFSAKIIFLAIMLVLLLPHIHRINLLTLPLQQGLALSAIPGDFYLFRFPRQRAEHRQLSQRRYS
;
A
#
# COMPACT_ATOMS: atom_id res chain seq x y z
N MET A 1 26.74 13.06 -7.52
CA MET A 1 25.79 13.38 -6.42
C MET A 1 24.68 12.33 -6.41
N LYS A 2 24.67 11.41 -5.44
CA LYS A 2 23.68 10.33 -5.37
C LYS A 2 22.34 10.94 -4.95
N ASN A 3 21.38 11.03 -5.87
CA ASN A 3 20.14 11.78 -5.69
C ASN A 3 19.21 11.08 -4.67
N ARG A 4 19.49 11.23 -3.37
CA ARG A 4 18.80 10.55 -2.26
C ARG A 4 17.32 10.93 -2.16
N THR A 5 16.92 12.08 -2.68
CA THR A 5 15.52 12.54 -2.77
C THR A 5 14.71 11.71 -3.76
N LEU A 6 15.27 11.33 -4.91
CA LEU A 6 14.61 10.41 -5.83
C LEU A 6 14.42 9.04 -5.15
N GLY A 7 15.42 8.57 -4.39
CA GLY A 7 15.30 7.33 -3.62
C GLY A 7 14.14 7.36 -2.61
N SER A 8 14.02 8.43 -1.83
CA SER A 8 12.95 8.56 -0.84
C SER A 8 11.57 8.71 -1.48
N ILE A 9 11.45 9.50 -2.56
CA ILE A 9 10.19 9.64 -3.33
C ILE A 9 9.76 8.30 -3.92
N LEU A 10 10.68 7.53 -4.50
CA LEU A 10 10.37 6.23 -5.09
C LEU A 10 9.93 5.22 -4.03
N ILE A 11 10.53 5.23 -2.83
CA ILE A 11 10.10 4.37 -1.73
C ILE A 11 8.69 4.76 -1.26
N VAL A 12 8.41 6.06 -1.11
CA VAL A 12 7.08 6.56 -0.73
C VAL A 12 6.04 6.16 -1.77
N ALA A 13 6.32 6.42 -3.04
CA ALA A 13 5.44 6.07 -4.16
C ALA A 13 5.22 4.55 -4.26
N GLY A 14 6.27 3.76 -4.02
CA GLY A 14 6.22 2.31 -4.06
C GLY A 14 5.41 1.69 -2.93
N THR A 15 5.33 2.34 -1.76
CA THR A 15 4.38 1.90 -0.75
C THR A 15 2.97 2.28 -1.15
N THR A 16 2.70 3.53 -1.60
CA THR A 16 1.34 3.98 -2.01
C THR A 16 0.73 3.14 -3.12
N ILE A 17 1.52 2.80 -4.13
CA ILE A 17 1.07 1.87 -5.16
C ILE A 17 1.25 0.46 -4.61
N GLY A 18 0.26 -0.06 -3.89
CA GLY A 18 0.28 -1.39 -3.25
C GLY A 18 -0.74 -2.38 -3.81
N ALA A 19 -0.96 -3.50 -3.09
CA ALA A 19 -2.02 -4.48 -3.39
C ALA A 19 -3.43 -3.84 -3.44
N GLY A 20 -3.59 -2.73 -2.72
CA GLY A 20 -4.83 -1.97 -2.71
C GLY A 20 -5.31 -1.51 -4.08
N MET A 21 -4.37 -1.18 -4.97
CA MET A 21 -4.70 -0.71 -6.31
C MET A 21 -5.40 -1.77 -7.17
N LEU A 22 -5.17 -3.07 -6.91
CA LEU A 22 -5.82 -4.16 -7.65
C LEU A 22 -7.17 -4.53 -7.02
N ALA A 23 -7.28 -4.47 -5.70
CA ALA A 23 -8.51 -4.80 -5.00
C ALA A 23 -9.58 -3.70 -5.11
N MET A 24 -9.18 -2.42 -5.24
CA MET A 24 -10.10 -1.29 -5.36
C MET A 24 -11.03 -1.37 -6.58
N PRO A 25 -10.53 -1.54 -7.83
CA PRO A 25 -11.40 -1.64 -9.00
C PRO A 25 -12.39 -2.79 -8.92
N LEU A 26 -11.97 -3.93 -8.34
CA LEU A 26 -12.82 -5.11 -8.12
C LEU A 26 -13.94 -4.83 -7.12
N ALA A 27 -13.65 -4.17 -6.00
CA ALA A 27 -14.65 -3.79 -5.00
C ALA A 27 -15.58 -2.69 -5.51
N SER A 28 -15.05 -1.72 -6.26
CA SER A 28 -15.82 -0.58 -6.76
C SER A 28 -16.65 -0.88 -8.00
N ALA A 29 -16.39 -1.98 -8.70
CA ALA A 29 -17.17 -2.41 -9.87
C ALA A 29 -18.68 -2.53 -9.55
N GLY A 30 -19.04 -2.84 -8.30
CA GLY A 30 -20.44 -2.93 -7.86
C GLY A 30 -21.10 -1.62 -7.41
N VAL A 31 -20.33 -0.55 -7.17
CA VAL A 31 -20.80 0.73 -6.59
C VAL A 31 -21.19 1.75 -7.67
N GLY A 32 -20.71 1.55 -8.90
CA GLY A 32 -20.97 2.44 -10.05
C GLY A 32 -19.89 3.51 -10.22
N PHE A 33 -19.67 3.92 -11.47
CA PHE A 33 -18.54 4.77 -11.86
C PHE A 33 -18.56 6.15 -11.19
N GLY A 34 -19.71 6.85 -11.23
CA GLY A 34 -19.83 8.21 -10.69
C GLY A 34 -19.61 8.30 -9.18
N VAL A 35 -20.20 7.37 -8.41
CA VAL A 35 -20.04 7.31 -6.96
C VAL A 35 -18.59 6.96 -6.58
N THR A 36 -18.00 5.96 -7.25
CA THR A 36 -16.60 5.58 -7.04
C THR A 36 -15.64 6.72 -7.35
N PHE A 37 -15.85 7.46 -8.44
CA PHE A 37 -15.01 8.58 -8.81
C PHE A 37 -15.05 9.70 -7.77
N CYS A 38 -16.23 10.08 -7.30
CA CYS A 38 -16.38 11.05 -6.21
C CYS A 38 -15.73 10.56 -4.90
N LEU A 39 -15.91 9.28 -4.55
CA LEU A 39 -15.27 8.66 -3.38
C LEU A 39 -13.74 8.71 -3.49
N LEU A 40 -13.17 8.38 -4.64
CA LEU A 40 -11.72 8.43 -4.85
C LEU A 40 -11.17 9.85 -4.70
N ILE A 41 -11.85 10.87 -5.24
CA ILE A 41 -11.45 12.28 -5.06
C ILE A 41 -11.55 12.70 -3.60
N ALA A 42 -12.64 12.35 -2.91
CA ALA A 42 -12.85 12.68 -1.51
C ALA A 42 -11.78 12.02 -0.61
N LEU A 43 -11.53 10.73 -0.81
CA LEU A 43 -10.48 9.98 -0.11
C LEU A 43 -9.09 10.55 -0.40
N TRP A 44 -8.81 10.91 -1.66
CA TRP A 44 -7.56 11.55 -2.03
C TRP A 44 -7.36 12.89 -1.31
N ALA A 45 -8.37 13.75 -1.30
CA ALA A 45 -8.33 15.05 -0.62
C ALA A 45 -8.13 14.87 0.89
N LEU A 46 -8.87 13.95 1.51
CA LEU A 46 -8.75 13.63 2.93
C LEU A 46 -7.35 13.12 3.28
N MET A 47 -6.77 12.23 2.47
CA MET A 47 -5.41 11.75 2.69
C MET A 47 -4.37 12.85 2.53
N CYS A 48 -4.51 13.70 1.51
CA CYS A 48 -3.63 14.85 1.31
C CYS A 48 -3.70 15.82 2.49
N TYR A 49 -4.91 16.12 2.98
CA TYR A 49 -5.10 16.96 4.15
C TYR A 49 -4.39 16.40 5.38
N THR A 50 -4.58 15.11 5.68
CA THR A 50 -3.92 14.50 6.85
C THR A 50 -2.39 14.40 6.72
N ALA A 51 -1.86 14.26 5.51
CA ALA A 51 -0.41 14.28 5.27
C ALA A 51 0.16 15.69 5.48
N LEU A 52 -0.56 16.74 5.08
CA LEU A 52 -0.18 18.12 5.35
C LEU A 52 -0.19 18.42 6.86
N LEU A 53 -1.21 17.95 7.60
CA LEU A 53 -1.24 18.08 9.05
C LEU A 53 -0.06 17.38 9.72
N LEU A 54 0.28 16.15 9.29
CA LEU A 54 1.42 15.44 9.86
C LEU A 54 2.73 16.15 9.52
N LEU A 55 2.86 16.67 8.31
CA LEU A 55 4.01 17.47 7.89
C LEU A 55 4.17 18.73 8.76
N GLU A 56 3.08 19.45 9.04
CA GLU A 56 3.09 20.63 9.91
C GLU A 56 3.52 20.29 11.34
N VAL A 57 3.01 19.19 11.90
CA VAL A 57 3.46 18.71 13.22
C VAL A 57 4.94 18.36 13.19
N TYR A 58 5.43 17.70 12.13
CA TYR A 58 6.84 17.34 11.99
C TYR A 58 7.78 18.55 11.81
N GLN A 59 7.28 19.70 11.36
CA GLN A 59 8.09 20.93 11.28
C GLN A 59 8.40 21.54 12.66
N HIS A 60 7.55 21.28 13.66
CA HIS A 60 7.66 21.84 15.02
C HIS A 60 8.39 20.90 16.01
N VAL A 61 8.89 19.77 15.53
CA VAL A 61 9.50 18.71 16.34
C VAL A 61 10.83 18.31 15.69
N PRO A 62 11.89 18.04 16.47
CA PRO A 62 13.15 17.57 15.90
C PRO A 62 12.92 16.27 15.10
N ALA A 63 13.64 16.15 13.97
CA ALA A 63 13.40 15.15 12.92
C ALA A 63 13.73 13.70 13.34
N ASP A 64 14.19 13.48 14.57
CA ASP A 64 14.59 12.19 15.11
C ASP A 64 13.45 11.45 15.84
N MET A 65 12.32 12.14 16.12
CA MET A 65 11.16 11.53 16.77
C MET A 65 10.29 10.70 15.82
N GLY A 66 10.14 9.40 16.11
CA GLY A 66 9.13 8.55 15.46
C GLY A 66 7.71 8.89 15.90
N LEU A 67 6.69 8.42 15.17
CA LEU A 67 5.28 8.70 15.50
C LEU A 67 4.90 8.27 16.92
N GLY A 68 5.47 7.18 17.44
CA GLY A 68 5.26 6.77 18.83
C GLY A 68 5.78 7.79 19.84
N SER A 69 6.96 8.38 19.59
CA SER A 69 7.53 9.44 20.43
C SER A 69 6.78 10.77 20.28
N LEU A 70 6.28 11.04 19.07
CA LEU A 70 5.43 12.18 18.78
C LEU A 70 4.09 12.07 19.56
N ALA A 71 3.47 10.89 19.54
CA ALA A 71 2.30 10.60 20.35
C ALA A 71 2.59 10.70 21.85
N ALA A 72 3.78 10.31 22.31
CA ALA A 72 4.20 10.51 23.69
C ALA A 72 4.25 11.99 24.10
N ARG A 73 4.67 12.87 23.18
CA ARG A 73 4.80 14.31 23.42
C ARG A 73 3.45 15.03 23.44
N TYR A 74 2.53 14.66 22.55
CA TYR A 74 1.22 15.34 22.43
C TYR A 74 0.09 14.68 23.24
N LEU A 75 0.07 13.34 23.33
CA LEU A 75 -0.99 12.56 24.01
C LEU A 75 -0.51 11.93 25.33
N GLY A 76 0.75 12.11 25.70
CA GLY A 76 1.35 11.53 26.90
C GLY A 76 1.68 10.03 26.78
N ARG A 77 2.06 9.42 27.91
CA ARG A 77 2.57 8.03 27.96
C ARG A 77 1.53 7.00 27.49
N TYR A 78 0.25 7.23 27.78
CA TYR A 78 -0.83 6.35 27.31
C TYR A 78 -1.00 6.42 25.79
N GLY A 79 -0.94 7.62 25.20
CA GLY A 79 -0.99 7.79 23.74
C GLY A 79 0.17 7.12 23.00
N GLN A 80 1.36 7.10 23.60
CA GLN A 80 2.52 6.38 23.08
C GLN A 80 2.25 4.87 22.96
N TRP A 81 1.71 4.26 24.01
CA TRP A 81 1.42 2.82 24.03
C TRP A 81 0.35 2.45 23.01
N VAL A 82 -0.75 3.20 22.96
CA VAL A 82 -1.82 2.98 21.97
C VAL A 82 -1.29 3.12 20.55
N THR A 83 -0.56 4.19 20.25
CA THR A 83 -0.01 4.43 18.91
C THR A 83 1.01 3.35 18.53
N GLY A 84 1.89 2.96 19.46
CA GLY A 84 2.87 1.90 19.24
C GLY A 84 2.21 0.54 18.99
N LEU A 85 1.22 0.17 19.80
CA LEU A 85 0.48 -1.08 19.64
C LEU A 85 -0.30 -1.10 18.33
N CYS A 86 -1.01 -0.02 18.00
CA CYS A 86 -1.67 0.13 16.71
C CYS A 86 -0.67 -0.03 15.55
N MET A 87 0.49 0.60 15.62
CA MET A 87 1.49 0.54 14.55
C MET A 87 2.08 -0.88 14.38
N LEU A 88 2.34 -1.60 15.47
CA LEU A 88 2.81 -2.98 15.42
C LEU A 88 1.73 -3.91 14.84
N PHE A 89 0.50 -3.79 15.32
CA PHE A 89 -0.65 -4.54 14.81
C PHE A 89 -0.85 -4.27 13.31
N LEU A 90 -0.74 -3.01 12.89
CA LEU A 90 -0.80 -2.57 11.50
C LEU A 90 0.23 -3.29 10.63
N MET A 91 1.49 -3.28 11.06
CA MET A 91 2.60 -3.87 10.31
C MET A 91 2.48 -5.39 10.24
N TYR A 92 2.01 -6.03 11.31
CA TYR A 92 1.74 -7.46 11.33
C TYR A 92 0.61 -7.82 10.36
N ALA A 93 -0.55 -7.15 10.47
CA ALA A 93 -1.71 -7.39 9.60
C ALA A 93 -1.36 -7.20 8.12
N LEU A 94 -0.55 -6.19 7.79
CA LEU A 94 -0.08 -5.97 6.43
C LEU A 94 0.80 -7.11 5.95
N THR A 95 1.77 -7.51 6.77
CA THR A 95 2.69 -8.58 6.38
C THR A 95 1.92 -9.88 6.15
N ALA A 96 0.98 -10.21 7.03
CA ALA A 96 0.10 -11.35 6.88
C ALA A 96 -0.77 -11.28 5.60
N ALA A 97 -1.41 -10.13 5.35
CA ALA A 97 -2.23 -9.93 4.15
C ALA A 97 -1.41 -10.04 2.85
N TYR A 98 -0.20 -9.47 2.83
CA TYR A 98 0.70 -9.58 1.68
C TYR A 98 1.21 -11.01 1.48
N ILE A 99 1.55 -11.72 2.55
CA ILE A 99 2.00 -13.11 2.49
C ILE A 99 0.88 -14.03 1.99
N SER A 100 -0.36 -13.85 2.47
CA SER A 100 -1.51 -14.63 2.01
C SER A 100 -1.82 -14.34 0.54
N GLY A 101 -2.01 -13.07 0.18
CA GLY A 101 -2.37 -12.69 -1.19
C GLY A 101 -1.29 -13.01 -2.22
N ALA A 102 -0.02 -12.73 -1.91
CA ALA A 102 1.07 -13.06 -2.83
C ALA A 102 1.36 -14.57 -2.88
N GLY A 103 1.21 -15.28 -1.76
CA GLY A 103 1.36 -16.74 -1.71
C GLY A 103 0.31 -17.48 -2.55
N GLU A 104 -0.94 -17.03 -2.51
CA GLU A 104 -2.03 -17.55 -3.35
C GLU A 104 -1.77 -17.29 -4.84
N LEU A 105 -1.35 -16.06 -5.20
CA LEU A 105 -0.99 -15.73 -6.58
C LEU A 105 0.21 -16.52 -7.08
N LEU A 106 1.19 -16.77 -6.21
CA LEU A 106 2.35 -17.59 -6.53
C LEU A 106 1.93 -19.05 -6.75
N ALA A 107 1.09 -19.62 -5.87
CA ALA A 107 0.56 -20.98 -6.03
C ALA A 107 -0.23 -21.13 -7.33
N SER A 108 -1.12 -20.17 -7.66
CA SER A 108 -1.92 -20.24 -8.87
C SER A 108 -1.05 -20.15 -10.13
N SER A 109 -0.02 -19.29 -10.12
CA SER A 109 0.91 -19.15 -11.24
C SER A 109 1.75 -20.40 -11.45
N LEU A 110 2.27 -21.02 -10.38
CA LEU A 110 3.02 -22.27 -10.46
C LEU A 110 2.16 -23.43 -10.97
N ASN A 111 0.92 -23.55 -10.49
CA ASN A 111 0.02 -24.61 -10.96
C ASN A 111 -0.31 -24.47 -12.45
N GLN A 112 -0.48 -23.25 -12.95
CA GLN A 112 -0.74 -22.99 -14.38
C GLN A 112 0.48 -23.26 -15.27
N TRP A 113 1.70 -23.05 -14.76
CA TRP A 113 2.93 -23.17 -15.55
C TRP A 113 3.58 -24.55 -15.48
N LEU A 114 3.48 -25.24 -14.34
CA LEU A 114 4.14 -26.52 -14.08
C LEU A 114 3.18 -27.72 -14.00
N ASP A 115 1.86 -27.53 -14.19
CA ASP A 115 0.81 -28.56 -13.98
C ASP A 115 0.90 -29.26 -12.60
N TRP A 116 1.58 -28.61 -11.64
CA TRP A 116 1.67 -29.11 -10.27
C TRP A 116 0.34 -28.80 -9.55
N SER A 117 -0.13 -29.68 -8.68
CA SER A 117 -1.21 -29.40 -7.74
C SER A 117 -0.67 -28.90 -6.40
N LEU A 118 -0.03 -27.73 -6.37
CA LEU A 118 0.41 -27.15 -5.09
C LEU A 118 -0.80 -26.60 -4.34
N PRO A 119 -1.02 -27.02 -3.08
CA PRO A 119 -2.04 -26.43 -2.23
C PRO A 119 -1.68 -24.97 -1.90
N PRO A 120 -2.66 -24.08 -1.63
CA PRO A 120 -2.41 -22.66 -1.34
C PRO A 120 -1.44 -22.44 -0.17
N ALA A 121 -1.51 -23.29 0.86
CA ALA A 121 -0.58 -23.26 1.99
C ALA A 121 0.88 -23.45 1.57
N GLY A 122 1.13 -24.26 0.54
CA GLY A 122 2.47 -24.46 -0.02
C GLY A 122 3.02 -23.20 -0.68
N GLY A 123 2.18 -22.47 -1.43
CA GLY A 123 2.57 -21.19 -2.04
C GLY A 123 2.87 -20.10 -1.00
N VAL A 124 2.08 -20.03 0.07
CA VAL A 124 2.30 -19.10 1.19
C VAL A 124 3.61 -19.39 1.93
N LEU A 125 3.90 -20.66 2.22
CA LEU A 125 5.15 -21.08 2.85
C LEU A 125 6.35 -20.79 1.95
N LEU A 126 6.25 -21.11 0.65
CA LEU A 126 7.31 -20.84 -0.32
C LEU A 126 7.57 -19.34 -0.46
N PHE A 127 6.51 -18.53 -0.57
CA PHE A 127 6.63 -17.08 -0.66
C PHE A 127 7.30 -16.49 0.59
N THR A 128 6.92 -16.98 1.78
CA THR A 128 7.49 -16.54 3.05
C THR A 128 8.94 -16.97 3.19
N ALA A 129 9.30 -18.18 2.77
CA ALA A 129 10.69 -18.65 2.80
C ALA A 129 11.58 -17.81 1.89
N ILE A 130 11.15 -17.55 0.65
CA ILE A 130 11.91 -16.74 -0.31
C ILE A 130 12.00 -15.28 0.17
N GLY A 131 10.86 -14.67 0.50
CA GLY A 131 10.80 -13.28 0.96
C GLY A 131 11.58 -13.07 2.27
N GLY A 132 11.44 -14.00 3.21
CA GLY A 132 12.18 -13.99 4.48
C GLY A 132 13.68 -14.14 4.28
N ALA A 133 14.13 -15.07 3.43
CA ALA A 133 15.54 -15.24 3.11
C ALA A 133 16.15 -13.97 2.50
N VAL A 134 15.45 -13.32 1.55
CA VAL A 134 15.91 -12.05 0.94
C VAL A 134 16.05 -10.94 1.97
N VAL A 135 15.11 -10.84 2.92
CA VAL A 135 15.18 -9.84 4.01
C VAL A 135 16.34 -10.14 4.97
N CYS A 136 16.60 -11.41 5.29
CA CYS A 136 17.70 -11.83 6.15
C CYS A 136 19.09 -11.64 5.50
N LEU A 137 19.20 -11.79 4.17
CA LEU A 137 20.46 -11.69 3.44
C LEU A 137 20.99 -10.25 3.31
N GLY A 138 20.14 -9.23 3.45
CA GLY A 138 20.62 -7.85 3.60
C GLY A 138 19.67 -6.75 3.12
N THR A 139 19.63 -5.66 3.88
CA THR A 139 18.80 -4.49 3.60
C THR A 139 19.18 -3.78 2.30
N SER A 140 20.43 -3.87 1.84
CA SER A 140 20.87 -3.30 0.56
C SER A 140 20.31 -4.05 -0.66
N LEU A 141 20.16 -5.39 -0.58
CA LEU A 141 19.54 -6.17 -1.65
C LEU A 141 18.05 -5.87 -1.75
N VAL A 142 17.37 -5.78 -0.59
CA VAL A 142 15.95 -5.40 -0.52
C VAL A 142 15.72 -4.03 -1.14
N ASP A 143 16.59 -3.05 -0.88
CA ASP A 143 16.46 -1.70 -1.44
C ASP A 143 16.62 -1.68 -2.97
N LEU A 144 17.60 -2.42 -3.50
CA LEU A 144 17.81 -2.55 -4.95
C LEU A 144 16.63 -3.26 -5.63
N PHE A 145 16.18 -4.38 -5.04
CA PHE A 145 15.06 -5.16 -5.57
C PHE A 145 13.77 -4.34 -5.57
N ASN A 146 13.50 -3.60 -4.48
CA ASN A 146 12.36 -2.71 -4.39
C ASN A 146 12.39 -1.61 -5.46
N ARG A 147 13.56 -1.02 -5.73
CA ARG A 147 13.72 0.00 -6.78
C ARG A 147 13.48 -0.57 -8.18
N PHE A 148 13.99 -1.76 -8.46
CA PHE A 148 13.75 -2.45 -9.72
C PHE A 148 12.27 -2.81 -9.92
N LEU A 149 11.66 -3.46 -8.91
CA LEU A 149 10.24 -3.83 -8.94
C LEU A 149 9.34 -2.60 -9.12
N PHE A 150 9.67 -1.49 -8.47
CA PHE A 150 8.91 -0.25 -8.63
C PHE A 150 8.98 0.27 -10.07
N SER A 151 10.17 0.34 -10.67
CA SER A 151 10.32 0.75 -12.08
C SER A 151 9.56 -0.18 -13.02
N ALA A 152 9.65 -1.49 -12.81
CA ALA A 152 8.89 -2.47 -13.60
C ALA A 152 7.37 -2.26 -13.43
N LYS A 153 6.90 -2.03 -12.20
CA LYS A 153 5.48 -1.79 -11.91
C LYS A 153 4.92 -0.58 -12.65
N ILE A 154 5.67 0.52 -12.74
CA ILE A 154 5.26 1.71 -13.49
C ILE A 154 5.16 1.41 -14.99
N ILE A 155 6.11 0.65 -15.55
CA ILE A 155 6.09 0.25 -16.96
C ILE A 155 4.87 -0.64 -17.25
N PHE A 156 4.64 -1.68 -16.43
CA PHE A 156 3.47 -2.54 -16.58
C PHE A 156 2.16 -1.79 -16.43
N LEU A 157 2.07 -0.83 -15.49
CA LEU A 157 0.91 0.02 -15.34
C LEU A 157 0.64 0.85 -16.62
N ALA A 158 1.68 1.45 -17.19
CA ALA A 158 1.55 2.25 -18.42
C ALA A 158 1.09 1.38 -19.61
N ILE A 159 1.68 0.18 -19.76
CA ILE A 159 1.30 -0.78 -20.80
C ILE A 159 -0.17 -1.20 -20.62
N MET A 160 -0.55 -1.62 -19.41
CA MET A 160 -1.93 -2.03 -19.11
C MET A 160 -2.92 -0.91 -19.38
N LEU A 161 -2.59 0.34 -19.03
CA LEU A 161 -3.44 1.49 -19.30
C LEU A 161 -3.68 1.65 -20.81
N VAL A 162 -2.62 1.60 -21.63
CA VAL A 162 -2.73 1.70 -23.09
C VAL A 162 -3.56 0.56 -23.68
N LEU A 163 -3.42 -0.67 -23.18
CA LEU A 163 -4.16 -1.84 -23.64
C LEU A 163 -5.64 -1.84 -23.20
N LEU A 164 -5.96 -1.27 -22.03
CA LEU A 164 -7.33 -1.16 -21.54
C LEU A 164 -8.10 0.01 -22.15
N LEU A 165 -7.45 1.10 -22.55
CA LEU A 165 -8.10 2.25 -23.21
C LEU A 165 -9.03 1.85 -24.39
N PRO A 166 -8.65 0.95 -25.31
CA PRO A 166 -9.55 0.51 -26.39
C PRO A 166 -10.70 -0.40 -25.93
N HIS A 167 -10.65 -0.96 -24.72
CA HIS A 167 -11.68 -1.84 -24.15
C HIS A 167 -12.75 -1.09 -23.32
N ILE A 168 -12.72 0.24 -23.32
CA ILE A 168 -13.68 1.08 -22.58
C ILE A 168 -15.02 1.12 -23.34
N HIS A 169 -15.93 0.21 -22.99
CA HIS A 169 -17.32 0.28 -23.47
C HIS A 169 -18.13 1.28 -22.64
N ARG A 170 -18.69 2.30 -23.31
CA ARG A 170 -19.48 3.38 -22.67
C ARG A 170 -20.70 2.87 -21.86
N ILE A 171 -21.17 1.67 -22.17
CA ILE A 171 -22.30 1.02 -21.49
C ILE A 171 -21.94 0.65 -20.04
N ASN A 172 -20.69 0.26 -19.75
CA ASN A 172 -20.22 -0.03 -18.39
C ASN A 172 -20.06 1.24 -17.51
N LEU A 173 -20.06 2.45 -18.10
CA LEU A 173 -19.98 3.69 -17.32
C LEU A 173 -21.34 4.12 -16.73
N LEU A 174 -22.45 3.60 -17.27
CA LEU A 174 -23.82 4.02 -16.93
C LEU A 174 -24.64 2.95 -16.20
N THR A 175 -24.06 1.78 -15.89
CA THR A 175 -24.73 0.79 -15.06
C THR A 175 -24.90 1.33 -13.65
N LEU A 176 -26.15 1.58 -13.27
CA LEU A 176 -26.56 2.00 -11.93
C LEU A 176 -26.18 0.91 -10.88
N PRO A 177 -25.88 1.30 -9.63
CA PRO A 177 -25.46 0.38 -8.57
C PRO A 177 -26.48 -0.74 -8.37
N LEU A 178 -26.03 -1.99 -8.43
CA LEU A 178 -26.89 -3.18 -8.33
C LEU A 178 -27.56 -3.35 -6.96
N GLN A 179 -27.15 -2.58 -5.93
CA GLN A 179 -27.82 -2.50 -4.63
C GLN A 179 -27.29 -1.29 -3.83
N GLN A 180 -28.20 -0.40 -3.39
CA GLN A 180 -27.87 0.82 -2.62
C GLN A 180 -27.13 0.54 -1.29
N GLY A 181 -27.16 -0.70 -0.79
CA GLY A 181 -26.43 -1.13 0.41
C GLY A 181 -24.94 -1.42 0.22
N LEU A 182 -24.44 -1.63 -1.01
CA LEU A 182 -23.02 -1.88 -1.27
C LEU A 182 -22.16 -0.61 -1.25
N ALA A 183 -22.76 0.55 -1.52
CA ALA A 183 -22.03 1.83 -1.50
C ALA A 183 -21.57 2.20 -0.08
N LEU A 184 -22.36 1.90 0.95
CA LEU A 184 -22.02 2.15 2.35
C LEU A 184 -21.02 1.13 2.93
N SER A 185 -21.02 -0.12 2.42
CA SER A 185 -20.10 -1.16 2.88
C SER A 185 -18.69 -1.07 2.25
N ALA A 186 -18.55 -0.41 1.10
CA ALA A 186 -17.25 -0.19 0.45
C ALA A 186 -16.41 0.93 1.09
N ILE A 187 -17.05 1.90 1.78
CA ILE A 187 -16.37 3.08 2.36
C ILE A 187 -15.25 2.69 3.35
N PRO A 188 -15.46 1.75 4.30
CA PRO A 188 -14.37 1.31 5.18
C PRO A 188 -13.26 0.59 4.39
N GLY A 189 -13.62 -0.28 3.45
CA GLY A 189 -12.65 -1.02 2.64
C GLY A 189 -11.72 -0.09 1.88
N ASP A 190 -12.29 0.86 1.12
CA ASP A 190 -11.52 1.79 0.31
C ASP A 190 -10.70 2.79 1.15
N PHE A 191 -11.25 3.24 2.28
CA PHE A 191 -10.54 4.13 3.19
C PHE A 191 -9.29 3.47 3.80
N TYR A 192 -9.41 2.23 4.26
CA TYR A 192 -8.28 1.48 4.82
C TYR A 192 -7.22 1.19 3.75
N LEU A 193 -7.64 0.79 2.55
CA LEU A 193 -6.75 0.44 1.46
C LEU A 193 -5.93 1.63 0.94
N PHE A 194 -6.50 2.84 0.94
CA PHE A 194 -5.84 4.07 0.48
C PHE A 194 -4.97 4.75 1.57
N ARG A 195 -5.36 4.65 2.85
CA ARG A 195 -4.63 5.24 3.99
C ARG A 195 -3.31 4.53 4.29
N PHE A 196 -3.35 3.21 4.32
CA PHE A 196 -2.32 2.37 4.90
C PHE A 196 -0.92 2.49 4.30
N PRO A 197 -0.76 2.59 2.97
CA PRO A 197 0.58 2.61 2.42
C PRO A 197 1.33 3.95 2.61
N ARG A 198 0.62 5.05 2.95
CA ARG A 198 1.22 6.38 3.11
C ARG A 198 1.88 6.57 4.49
N GLN A 199 1.34 5.95 5.56
CA GLN A 199 1.92 6.04 6.90
C GLN A 199 3.31 5.38 7.04
N ARG A 200 3.59 4.35 6.22
CA ARG A 200 4.90 3.68 6.19
C ARG A 200 6.00 4.56 5.58
N ALA A 201 5.61 5.48 4.70
CA ALA A 201 6.53 6.36 3.99
C ALA A 201 7.09 7.47 4.89
N GLU A 202 6.27 8.02 5.79
CA GLU A 202 6.67 9.10 6.70
C GLU A 202 7.63 8.62 7.80
N HIS A 203 7.48 7.38 8.28
CA HIS A 203 8.42 6.80 9.25
C HIS A 203 9.83 6.56 8.69
N ARG A 204 9.97 6.26 7.38
CA ARG A 204 11.29 6.10 6.72
C ARG A 204 11.94 7.42 6.36
N GLN A 205 11.18 8.50 6.17
CA GLN A 205 11.77 9.83 5.97
C GLN A 205 12.50 10.33 7.23
N LEU A 206 12.00 9.98 8.42
CA LEU A 206 12.62 10.32 9.70
C LEU A 206 13.87 9.49 10.00
N SER A 207 13.93 8.25 9.49
CA SER A 207 15.15 7.43 9.60
C SER A 207 16.20 7.80 8.55
N GLN A 208 15.82 8.33 7.39
CA GLN A 208 16.75 8.80 6.36
C GLN A 208 17.30 10.22 6.60
N ARG A 209 16.58 11.10 7.30
CA ARG A 209 17.14 12.34 7.87
C ARG A 209 18.13 12.09 9.01
N ARG A 210 18.20 10.85 9.52
CA ARG A 210 19.11 10.46 10.61
C ARG A 210 20.56 10.20 10.15
N TYR A 211 20.84 10.34 8.85
CA TYR A 211 22.18 10.21 8.24
C TYR A 211 22.51 11.40 7.31
N SER A 212 21.92 12.56 7.60
CA SER A 212 22.26 13.86 7.01
C SER A 212 22.69 14.80 8.11
#